data_AF-A0A2P4ZGQ5-F1
#
_entry.id   AF-A0A2P4ZGQ5-F1
#
_cell.length_a   1.000
_cell.length_b   1.000
_cell.length_c   1.000
_cell.angle_alpha   90.00
_cell.angle_beta   90.00
_cell.angle_gamma   90.00
#
_symmetry.space_group_name_H-M   'P 1'
#
loop_
_entity.id
_entity.type
_entity.pdbx_description
1 polymer ?
#
loop_
_entity_poly.entity_id
_entity_poly.type
_entity_poly.pdbx_seq_one_letter_code
_entity_poly.pdbx_strand_id
1 'polypeptide(L)'
;MGCVDLRQDADDLPLETKDGLCSVCQKLGFDWSWECPECVGAPHSDSKIERHFHIGTVKRLLGKPSCPGCRLILSSLEIPEQSPPSLMEQELQVSLGFLVNHGAYSENYEDGYELPEATESLNEDATVWVACFEVTLEGPRVPPDSVRRGRIIRNGPWYVKENNEGENSELRGRAVSPIIDVSIIKDWMRVCEEGHSHCKLLAPLSSDESKFRLIDVQEQRIIDSTHSERYIALSYVWGLATPAVLTKDTLSQYSLKGGLQAIQIPQTIADCMQLVQSLGERYLWVDSLCIIQDDDDDKLEQLRTMDTVYRSATLVVVAAAGNDAHAGLCGVGHLKRREWQRRETLCGLAHITAQPPLRETLKGTTWSLRGWTFQEAMLARRILFLTNHQMYWSCKRNNWREDMTWGSRAK
;
A
#
# COMPACT_ATOMS: atom_id res chain seq x y z
N MET A 1 10.23 -20.69 -23.13
CA MET A 1 10.98 -19.41 -23.16
C MET A 1 12.42 -19.71 -22.78
N GLY A 2 13.40 -19.28 -23.58
CA GLY A 2 14.82 -19.46 -23.29
C GLY A 2 15.38 -18.26 -22.52
N CYS A 3 16.31 -18.49 -21.59
CA CYS A 3 17.05 -17.42 -20.92
C CYS A 3 18.12 -16.85 -21.86
N VAL A 4 18.26 -15.53 -21.91
CA VAL A 4 19.29 -14.83 -22.70
C VAL A 4 20.45 -14.48 -21.79
N ASP A 5 21.63 -15.00 -22.13
CA ASP A 5 22.85 -14.73 -21.38
C ASP A 5 23.55 -13.46 -21.90
N LEU A 6 23.55 -12.39 -21.08
CA LEU A 6 24.20 -11.12 -21.40
C LEU A 6 25.58 -10.98 -20.72
N ARG A 7 26.12 -12.08 -20.15
CA ARG A 7 27.39 -12.06 -19.40
C ARG A 7 28.60 -11.69 -20.26
N GLN A 8 28.61 -12.09 -21.55
CA GLN A 8 29.79 -12.05 -22.44
C GLN A 8 30.03 -10.70 -23.13
N ASP A 9 29.09 -9.77 -23.10
CA ASP A 9 29.23 -8.44 -23.76
C ASP A 9 29.94 -7.42 -22.88
N ALA A 10 30.96 -7.89 -22.16
CA ALA A 10 31.42 -7.36 -20.90
C ALA A 10 32.62 -6.42 -20.97
N ASP A 11 33.44 -6.61 -21.99
CA ASP A 11 34.75 -6.00 -22.07
C ASP A 11 34.72 -4.94 -23.17
N ASP A 12 35.19 -3.75 -22.78
CA ASP A 12 35.53 -2.60 -23.62
C ASP A 12 34.39 -1.77 -24.22
N LEU A 13 34.03 -0.69 -23.51
CA LEU A 13 34.25 0.71 -23.92
C LEU A 13 33.52 1.70 -22.96
N PRO A 14 34.05 2.92 -22.76
CA PRO A 14 33.45 3.93 -21.90
C PRO A 14 32.09 4.45 -22.43
N LEU A 15 31.32 5.00 -21.50
CA LEU A 15 29.94 5.46 -21.62
C LEU A 15 29.77 6.56 -22.69
N GLU A 16 29.42 6.19 -23.92
CA GLU A 16 28.99 7.15 -24.95
C GLU A 16 27.70 6.67 -25.66
N THR A 17 26.69 6.29 -24.89
CA THR A 17 25.32 6.22 -25.43
C THR A 17 24.50 7.39 -24.93
N LYS A 18 23.52 7.81 -25.74
CA LYS A 18 22.65 8.96 -25.49
C LYS A 18 21.97 8.95 -24.11
N ASP A 19 21.84 7.76 -23.50
CA ASP A 19 21.16 7.52 -22.22
C ASP A 19 22.10 7.11 -21.06
N GLY A 20 23.43 7.09 -21.26
CA GLY A 20 24.40 6.79 -20.21
C GLY A 20 24.37 5.34 -19.68
N LEU A 21 23.79 4.41 -20.43
CA LEU A 21 23.67 3.00 -20.05
C LEU A 21 24.95 2.20 -20.36
N CYS A 22 25.26 1.20 -19.54
CA CYS A 22 26.31 0.22 -19.88
C CYS A 22 25.80 -0.82 -20.90
N SER A 23 26.71 -1.56 -21.56
CA SER A 23 26.39 -2.57 -22.59
C SER A 23 25.27 -3.54 -22.19
N VAL A 24 25.33 -4.08 -20.96
CA VAL A 24 24.30 -4.99 -20.42
C VAL A 24 22.94 -4.29 -20.30
N CYS A 25 22.91 -3.09 -19.72
CA CYS A 25 21.68 -2.32 -19.54
C CYS A 25 21.09 -1.82 -20.87
N GLN A 26 21.92 -1.57 -21.89
CA GLN A 26 21.45 -1.24 -23.24
C GLN A 26 20.69 -2.43 -23.85
N LYS A 27 21.21 -3.65 -23.68
CA LYS A 27 20.58 -4.87 -24.21
C LYS A 27 19.29 -5.27 -23.47
N LEU A 28 19.15 -4.90 -22.20
CA LEU A 28 17.89 -5.04 -21.46
C LEU A 28 16.77 -4.17 -22.04
N GLY A 29 17.13 -3.06 -22.70
CA GLY A 29 16.22 -2.16 -23.42
C GLY A 29 15.09 -1.60 -22.54
N PHE A 30 15.32 -0.53 -21.78
CA PHE A 30 14.33 0.08 -20.86
C PHE A 30 13.24 0.93 -21.57
N ASP A 31 13.19 0.90 -22.90
CA ASP A 31 12.17 1.62 -23.67
C ASP A 31 10.83 0.89 -23.66
N TRP A 32 10.81 -0.44 -23.44
CA TRP A 32 9.67 -1.37 -23.31
C TRP A 32 8.35 -0.88 -23.92
N SER A 33 8.39 -0.25 -25.10
CA SER A 33 7.23 0.27 -25.81
C SER A 33 6.51 -0.85 -26.55
N TRP A 34 6.64 -2.07 -26.01
CA TRP A 34 6.07 -3.28 -26.54
C TRP A 34 4.55 -3.17 -26.38
N GLU A 35 3.90 -2.62 -27.41
CA GLU A 35 2.62 -3.14 -27.84
C GLU A 35 2.87 -4.62 -28.12
N CYS A 36 2.72 -5.48 -27.11
CA CYS A 36 2.91 -6.91 -27.24
C CYS A 36 1.81 -7.41 -28.20
N PRO A 37 2.10 -7.68 -29.48
CA PRO A 37 1.06 -8.01 -30.45
C PRO A 37 0.48 -9.39 -30.15
N GLU A 38 1.30 -10.26 -29.53
CA GLU A 38 0.93 -11.58 -29.01
C GLU A 38 -0.09 -11.48 -27.86
N CYS A 39 -0.07 -10.39 -27.10
CA CYS A 39 -1.02 -10.09 -26.03
C CYS A 39 -2.34 -9.53 -26.59
N VAL A 40 -2.30 -8.90 -27.77
CA VAL A 40 -3.47 -8.41 -28.52
C VAL A 40 -4.11 -9.58 -29.28
N GLY A 41 -4.73 -10.51 -28.55
CA GLY A 41 -5.44 -11.66 -29.11
C GLY A 41 -5.12 -13.02 -28.49
N ALA A 42 -4.24 -13.09 -27.49
CA ALA A 42 -4.06 -14.30 -26.69
C ALA A 42 -5.38 -14.67 -25.98
N PRO A 43 -5.77 -15.96 -25.99
CA PRO A 43 -6.92 -16.42 -25.21
C PRO A 43 -6.68 -16.13 -23.71
N HIS A 44 -7.77 -15.99 -22.93
CA HIS A 44 -7.81 -15.69 -21.49
C HIS A 44 -7.06 -16.68 -20.55
N SER A 45 -6.16 -17.51 -21.09
CA SER A 45 -5.37 -18.47 -20.34
C SER A 45 -3.97 -17.91 -20.08
N ASP A 46 -3.68 -17.54 -18.82
CA ASP A 46 -2.38 -17.55 -18.10
C ASP A 46 -1.09 -17.42 -18.93
N SER A 47 -1.07 -16.64 -20.00
CA SER A 47 0.10 -16.51 -20.86
C SER A 47 1.05 -15.49 -20.23
N LYS A 48 1.81 -15.92 -19.22
CA LYS A 48 2.95 -15.15 -18.72
C LYS A 48 3.99 -15.07 -19.83
N ILE A 49 4.06 -13.93 -20.51
CA ILE A 49 5.17 -13.66 -21.43
C ILE A 49 6.33 -13.15 -20.60
N GLU A 50 7.30 -14.03 -20.35
CA GLU A 50 8.47 -13.74 -19.55
C GLU A 50 9.76 -13.97 -20.36
N ARG A 51 10.65 -12.98 -20.31
CA ARG A 51 12.01 -13.09 -20.82
C ARG A 51 12.97 -12.96 -19.66
N HIS A 52 13.83 -13.97 -19.51
CA HIS A 52 14.86 -13.99 -18.48
C HIS A 52 16.20 -13.56 -19.08
N PHE A 53 16.94 -12.75 -18.33
CA PHE A 53 18.25 -12.22 -18.70
C PHE A 53 19.23 -12.41 -17.56
N HIS A 54 20.37 -13.08 -17.79
CA HIS A 54 21.48 -13.05 -16.85
C HIS A 54 22.34 -11.82 -17.13
N ILE A 55 22.47 -10.95 -16.12
CA ILE A 55 23.10 -9.63 -16.28
C ILE A 55 24.47 -9.50 -15.58
N GLY A 56 24.93 -10.58 -14.94
CA GLY A 56 26.20 -10.65 -14.21
C GLY A 56 26.03 -10.50 -12.70
N THR A 57 27.17 -10.41 -11.99
CA THR A 57 27.18 -10.40 -10.52
C THR A 57 26.82 -9.05 -9.89
N VAL A 58 26.38 -9.07 -8.64
CA VAL A 58 26.14 -7.86 -7.82
C VAL A 58 27.35 -6.92 -7.83
N LYS A 59 28.56 -7.46 -7.59
CA LYS A 59 29.83 -6.72 -7.62
C LYS A 59 30.07 -6.01 -8.94
N ARG A 60 29.72 -6.65 -10.06
CA ARG A 60 29.92 -6.11 -11.40
C ARG A 60 29.00 -4.91 -11.66
N LEU A 61 27.76 -4.95 -11.21
CA LEU A 61 26.84 -3.82 -11.30
C LEU A 61 27.29 -2.67 -10.37
N LEU A 62 27.76 -2.98 -9.16
CA LEU A 62 28.30 -1.98 -8.23
C LEU A 62 29.53 -1.25 -8.80
N GLY A 63 30.32 -1.94 -9.62
CA GLY A 63 31.43 -1.35 -10.36
C GLY A 63 31.03 -0.36 -11.47
N LYS A 64 29.73 -0.16 -11.72
CA LYS A 64 29.19 0.75 -12.75
C LYS A 64 28.25 1.81 -12.13
N PRO A 65 28.69 2.61 -11.15
CA PRO A 65 27.82 3.54 -10.42
C PRO A 65 27.24 4.67 -11.30
N SER A 66 27.87 4.99 -12.42
CA SER A 66 27.40 6.00 -13.37
C SER A 66 26.23 5.51 -14.23
N CYS A 67 26.03 4.20 -14.39
CA CYS A 67 24.94 3.63 -15.18
C CYS A 67 23.60 3.70 -14.43
N PRO A 68 22.61 4.48 -14.92
CA PRO A 68 21.31 4.60 -14.26
C PRO A 68 20.53 3.28 -14.20
N GLY A 69 20.66 2.41 -15.22
CA GLY A 69 20.05 1.07 -15.20
C GLY A 69 20.63 0.18 -14.10
N CYS A 70 21.95 0.19 -13.89
CA CYS A 70 22.59 -0.58 -12.82
C CYS A 70 22.15 -0.08 -11.44
N ARG A 71 22.09 1.26 -11.24
CA ARG A 71 21.60 1.84 -9.98
C ARG A 71 20.16 1.43 -9.69
N LEU A 72 19.29 1.46 -10.69
CA LEU A 72 17.89 1.07 -10.55
C LEU A 72 17.75 -0.41 -10.15
N ILE A 73 18.43 -1.31 -10.87
CA ILE A 73 18.42 -2.76 -10.61
C ILE A 73 18.91 -3.05 -9.19
N LEU A 74 20.08 -2.51 -8.82
CA LEU A 74 20.66 -2.72 -7.50
C LEU A 74 19.76 -2.18 -6.39
N SER A 75 19.12 -1.04 -6.63
CA SER A 75 18.21 -0.46 -5.64
C SER A 75 16.95 -1.27 -5.41
N SER A 76 16.47 -2.00 -6.43
CA SER A 76 15.28 -2.85 -6.31
C SER A 76 15.52 -4.07 -5.40
N LEU A 77 16.78 -4.46 -5.20
CA LEU A 77 17.15 -5.64 -4.42
C LEU A 77 17.33 -5.34 -2.92
N GLU A 78 17.22 -4.07 -2.52
CA GLU A 78 17.38 -3.58 -1.13
C GLU A 78 18.54 -4.28 -0.39
N ILE A 79 19.70 -4.34 -1.04
CA ILE A 79 20.88 -5.06 -0.54
C ILE A 79 21.37 -4.39 0.76
N PRO A 80 21.42 -5.11 1.91
CA PRO A 80 21.90 -4.54 3.16
C PRO A 80 23.35 -4.05 3.07
N GLU A 81 23.68 -2.95 3.76
CA GLU A 81 25.06 -2.41 3.80
C GLU A 81 26.10 -3.41 4.34
N GLN A 82 25.69 -4.32 5.22
CA GLN A 82 26.53 -5.36 5.83
C GLN A 82 26.35 -6.75 5.19
N SER A 83 26.12 -6.79 3.87
CA SER A 83 25.93 -8.04 3.16
C SER A 83 27.20 -8.91 3.13
N PRO A 84 27.06 -10.25 3.22
CA PRO A 84 28.21 -11.14 3.20
C PRO A 84 28.95 -11.06 1.85
N PRO A 85 30.28 -11.31 1.81
CA PRO A 85 31.03 -11.32 0.56
C PRO A 85 30.48 -12.29 -0.49
N SER A 86 29.80 -13.36 -0.05
CA SER A 86 29.12 -14.31 -0.94
C SER A 86 27.99 -13.68 -1.75
N LEU A 87 27.34 -12.62 -1.26
CA LEU A 87 26.31 -11.87 -2.00
C LEU A 87 26.91 -11.12 -3.19
N MET A 88 28.12 -10.59 -3.03
CA MET A 88 28.79 -9.79 -4.07
C MET A 88 29.08 -10.62 -5.33
N GLU A 89 29.33 -11.91 -5.14
CA GLU A 89 29.60 -12.87 -6.22
C GLU A 89 28.32 -13.61 -6.68
N GLN A 90 27.14 -13.24 -6.17
CA GLN A 90 25.87 -13.79 -6.67
C GLN A 90 25.53 -13.24 -8.05
N GLU A 91 25.04 -14.13 -8.90
CA GLU A 91 24.55 -13.79 -10.22
C GLU A 91 23.15 -13.20 -10.14
N LEU A 92 22.90 -12.20 -10.97
CA LEU A 92 21.61 -11.56 -11.10
C LEU A 92 20.91 -12.06 -12.35
N GLN A 93 19.66 -12.47 -12.16
CA GLN A 93 18.71 -12.66 -13.23
C GLN A 93 17.67 -11.55 -13.17
N VAL A 94 17.36 -11.01 -14.33
CA VAL A 94 16.25 -10.11 -14.55
C VAL A 94 15.20 -10.85 -15.37
N SER A 95 13.97 -10.82 -14.89
CA SER A 95 12.80 -11.21 -15.65
C SER A 95 12.05 -9.96 -16.13
N LEU A 96 11.93 -9.80 -17.45
CA LEU A 96 10.94 -8.90 -18.01
C LEU A 96 9.67 -9.70 -18.26
N GLY A 97 8.64 -9.44 -17.46
CA GLY A 97 7.34 -10.10 -17.56
C GLY A 97 6.25 -9.13 -17.95
N PHE A 98 5.35 -9.55 -18.83
CA PHE A 98 4.00 -8.99 -18.87
C PHE A 98 3.14 -9.81 -17.93
N LEU A 99 2.80 -9.23 -16.78
CA LEU A 99 1.85 -9.83 -15.86
C LEU A 99 0.46 -9.58 -16.42
N VAL A 100 -0.22 -10.67 -16.81
CA VAL A 100 -1.67 -10.67 -16.98
C VAL A 100 -2.26 -10.69 -15.58
N ASN A 101 -2.74 -9.55 -15.12
CA ASN A 101 -3.55 -9.48 -13.92
C ASN A 101 -5.00 -9.65 -14.40
N HIS A 102 -5.41 -10.91 -14.56
CA HIS A 102 -6.83 -11.23 -14.49
C HIS A 102 -7.29 -10.73 -13.14
N GLY A 103 -8.36 -9.94 -13.14
CA GLY A 103 -8.91 -9.32 -11.94
C GLY A 103 -8.72 -10.17 -10.68
N ALA A 104 -7.87 -9.71 -9.76
CA ALA A 104 -7.42 -10.42 -8.56
C ALA A 104 -6.35 -11.51 -8.78
N TYR A 105 -5.08 -11.11 -8.75
CA TYR A 105 -4.11 -11.92 -8.01
C TYR A 105 -4.27 -11.64 -6.51
N SER A 106 -5.10 -12.45 -5.86
CA SER A 106 -4.76 -12.93 -4.52
C SER A 106 -3.36 -13.53 -4.62
N GLU A 107 -2.40 -13.03 -3.84
CA GLU A 107 -1.23 -13.84 -3.52
C GLU A 107 -1.77 -15.13 -2.91
N ASN A 108 -1.65 -16.25 -3.64
CA ASN A 108 -2.07 -17.55 -3.13
C ASN A 108 -1.40 -17.78 -1.78
N TYR A 109 -2.27 -17.97 -0.79
CA TYR A 109 -2.01 -18.26 0.60
C TYR A 109 -1.42 -19.67 0.74
N GLU A 110 -0.11 -19.81 0.60
CA GLU A 110 0.62 -20.92 1.22
C GLU A 110 1.11 -20.43 2.60
N ASP A 111 0.22 -20.49 3.60
CA ASP A 111 0.49 -20.68 5.04
C ASP A 111 -0.71 -20.19 5.89
N GLY A 112 -1.73 -21.04 6.02
CA GLY A 112 -2.47 -21.31 7.26
C GLY A 112 -3.27 -20.22 8.00
N TYR A 113 -3.40 -18.99 7.48
CA TYR A 113 -4.21 -17.93 8.13
C TYR A 113 -5.25 -17.35 7.16
N GLU A 114 -6.45 -17.94 7.16
CA GLU A 114 -7.59 -17.48 6.36
C GLU A 114 -8.16 -16.16 6.92
N LEU A 115 -7.98 -15.05 6.21
CA LEU A 115 -8.93 -13.92 6.28
C LEU A 115 -10.15 -14.31 5.42
N PRO A 116 -11.39 -13.98 5.84
CA PRO A 116 -12.56 -14.35 5.06
C PRO A 116 -12.46 -13.77 3.67
N GLU A 117 -12.64 -14.68 2.73
CA GLU A 117 -12.81 -14.47 1.30
C GLU A 117 -13.58 -13.17 1.01
N ALA A 118 -12.85 -12.12 0.64
CA ALA A 118 -13.39 -11.12 -0.27
C ALA A 118 -13.27 -11.68 -1.70
N THR A 119 -13.93 -12.81 -1.93
CA THR A 119 -14.18 -13.37 -3.24
C THR A 119 -15.32 -12.59 -3.87
N GLU A 120 -14.97 -11.46 -4.46
CA GLU A 120 -15.57 -11.02 -5.71
C GLU A 120 -14.55 -10.12 -6.37
N SER A 121 -13.80 -10.79 -7.24
CA SER A 121 -12.85 -10.25 -8.20
C SER A 121 -13.36 -8.94 -8.81
N LEU A 122 -12.42 -8.08 -9.21
CA LEU A 122 -12.62 -7.27 -10.43
C LEU A 122 -13.37 -8.15 -11.42
N ASN A 123 -14.50 -7.67 -12.00
CA ASN A 123 -15.33 -8.43 -12.95
C ASN A 123 -14.49 -9.51 -13.62
N GLU A 124 -14.86 -10.80 -13.52
CA GLU A 124 -14.12 -11.96 -14.07
C GLU A 124 -13.67 -11.78 -15.54
N ASP A 125 -14.26 -10.77 -16.16
CA ASP A 125 -14.13 -10.23 -17.48
C ASP A 125 -13.01 -9.18 -17.70
N ALA A 126 -12.36 -8.56 -16.70
CA ALA A 126 -11.28 -7.57 -16.93
C ALA A 126 -9.89 -8.22 -17.04
N THR A 127 -9.19 -8.00 -18.16
CA THR A 127 -7.81 -8.47 -18.38
C THR A 127 -6.84 -7.29 -18.31
N VAL A 128 -6.06 -7.20 -17.23
CA VAL A 128 -5.04 -6.15 -17.03
C VAL A 128 -3.70 -6.66 -17.52
N TRP A 129 -2.98 -5.88 -18.32
CA TRP A 129 -1.59 -6.18 -18.68
C TRP A 129 -0.66 -5.17 -18.00
N VAL A 130 0.12 -5.62 -17.02
CA VAL A 130 1.14 -4.81 -16.35
C VAL A 130 2.51 -5.33 -16.76
N ALA A 131 3.27 -4.55 -17.52
CA ALA A 131 4.67 -4.90 -17.71
C ALA A 131 5.43 -4.60 -16.40
N CYS A 132 6.11 -5.61 -15.88
CA CYS A 132 6.90 -5.51 -14.67
C CYS A 132 8.29 -6.04 -14.96
N PHE A 133 9.29 -5.33 -14.45
CA PHE A 133 10.66 -5.80 -14.47
C PHE A 133 10.98 -6.35 -13.08
N GLU A 134 11.03 -7.67 -12.97
CA GLU A 134 11.32 -8.38 -11.73
C GLU A 134 12.81 -8.73 -11.70
N VAL A 135 13.49 -8.39 -10.60
CA VAL A 135 14.91 -8.64 -10.39
C VAL A 135 15.05 -9.68 -9.30
N THR A 136 15.76 -10.76 -9.61
CA THR A 136 15.98 -11.89 -8.70
C THR A 136 17.45 -12.22 -8.59
N LEU A 137 17.91 -12.55 -7.37
CA LEU A 137 19.23 -13.15 -7.15
C LEU A 137 19.14 -14.65 -7.42
N GLU A 138 20.07 -15.19 -8.20
CA GLU A 138 20.20 -16.63 -8.40
C GLU A 138 21.44 -17.17 -7.70
N GLY A 139 21.25 -18.21 -6.89
CA GLY A 139 22.39 -19.03 -6.46
C GLY A 139 22.12 -20.00 -5.32
N PRO A 140 22.86 -21.13 -5.26
CA PRO A 140 22.77 -22.15 -4.20
C PRO A 140 23.39 -21.72 -2.86
N ARG A 141 23.85 -20.46 -2.74
CA ARG A 141 24.76 -20.01 -1.66
C ARG A 141 24.10 -19.15 -0.59
N VAL A 142 22.80 -18.86 -0.70
CA VAL A 142 22.07 -18.07 0.28
C VAL A 142 20.69 -18.71 0.48
N PRO A 143 20.18 -18.86 1.72
CA PRO A 143 18.89 -19.48 1.99
C PRO A 143 17.76 -18.86 1.14
N PRO A 144 16.74 -19.64 0.73
CA PRO A 144 15.61 -19.15 -0.08
C PRO A 144 14.95 -17.87 0.47
N ASP A 145 14.84 -17.76 1.79
CA ASP A 145 14.28 -16.59 2.50
C ASP A 145 15.15 -15.32 2.44
N SER A 146 16.36 -15.42 1.88
CA SER A 146 17.30 -14.32 1.74
C SER A 146 17.30 -13.69 0.35
N VAL A 147 16.56 -14.27 -0.61
CA VAL A 147 16.44 -13.75 -1.97
C VAL A 147 15.33 -12.70 -1.98
N ARG A 148 15.72 -11.41 -1.89
CA ARG A 148 14.78 -10.30 -2.09
C ARG A 148 14.45 -10.19 -3.58
N ARG A 149 13.15 -10.16 -3.89
CA ARG A 149 12.65 -9.90 -5.25
C ARG A 149 12.33 -8.42 -5.38
N GLY A 150 13.09 -7.73 -6.19
CA GLY A 150 12.84 -6.34 -6.53
C GLY A 150 11.87 -6.25 -7.71
N ARG A 151 10.95 -5.29 -7.68
CA ARG A 151 10.15 -4.95 -8.86
C ARG A 151 10.43 -3.52 -9.30
N ILE A 152 10.52 -3.28 -10.60
CA ILE A 152 10.69 -1.98 -11.21
C ILE A 152 9.48 -1.71 -12.11
N ILE A 153 8.88 -0.54 -11.93
CA ILE A 153 7.69 -0.06 -12.65
C ILE A 153 8.09 1.21 -13.40
N ARG A 154 7.59 1.39 -14.62
CA ARG A 154 7.73 2.61 -15.40
C ARG A 154 6.58 3.58 -15.13
N ASN A 155 6.89 4.87 -15.04
CA ASN A 155 5.91 5.95 -15.02
C ASN A 155 5.55 6.33 -16.46
N GLY A 156 4.80 5.44 -17.11
CA GLY A 156 4.26 5.57 -18.46
C GLY A 156 2.99 4.72 -18.59
N PRO A 157 2.21 4.88 -19.67
CA PRO A 157 0.97 4.13 -19.89
C PRO A 157 1.23 2.62 -20.00
N TRP A 158 0.54 1.86 -19.16
CA TRP A 158 0.22 0.44 -19.27
C TRP A 158 -1.22 0.33 -19.74
N TYR A 159 -1.61 -0.76 -20.39
CA TYR A 159 -2.96 -0.94 -20.90
C TYR A 159 -3.74 -1.97 -20.09
N VAL A 160 -4.94 -1.59 -19.70
CA VAL A 160 -5.93 -2.47 -19.11
C VAL A 160 -7.10 -2.59 -20.08
N LYS A 161 -7.46 -3.82 -20.42
CA LYS A 161 -8.63 -4.11 -21.24
C LYS A 161 -9.74 -4.59 -20.31
N GLU A 162 -10.69 -3.71 -20.01
CA GLU A 162 -11.94 -4.12 -19.36
C GLU A 162 -12.90 -4.64 -20.45
N ASN A 163 -13.63 -5.71 -20.18
CA ASN A 163 -14.42 -6.41 -21.19
C ASN A 163 -15.54 -5.58 -21.83
N ASN A 164 -15.86 -5.98 -23.07
CA ASN A 164 -17.06 -5.74 -23.90
C ASN A 164 -17.57 -4.32 -24.19
N GLU A 165 -17.01 -3.25 -23.62
CA GLU A 165 -17.38 -1.87 -24.03
C GLU A 165 -16.25 -1.12 -24.78
N GLY A 166 -15.13 -1.79 -25.08
CA GLY A 166 -14.03 -1.18 -25.83
C GLY A 166 -13.32 -0.05 -25.07
N GLU A 167 -13.57 0.10 -23.77
CA GLU A 167 -12.87 1.05 -22.92
C GLU A 167 -11.51 0.48 -22.51
N ASN A 168 -10.45 1.06 -23.09
CA ASN A 168 -9.09 0.86 -22.63
C ASN A 168 -8.79 1.88 -21.53
N SER A 169 -8.42 1.41 -20.34
CA SER A 169 -7.89 2.28 -19.28
C SER A 169 -6.37 2.16 -19.20
N GLU A 170 -5.72 3.27 -18.85
CA GLU A 170 -4.26 3.34 -18.75
C GLU A 170 -3.85 3.22 -17.28
N LEU A 171 -3.19 2.13 -16.91
CA LEU A 171 -2.51 2.07 -15.62
C LEU A 171 -1.14 2.75 -15.77
N ARG A 172 -0.60 3.43 -14.76
CA ARG A 172 0.76 4.00 -14.78
C ARG A 172 1.43 3.84 -13.44
N GLY A 173 2.75 3.59 -13.43
CA GLY A 173 3.54 3.68 -12.20
C GLY A 173 3.57 5.12 -11.69
N ARG A 174 3.28 5.34 -10.41
CA ARG A 174 3.31 6.65 -9.78
C ARG A 174 4.46 6.74 -8.78
N ALA A 175 5.15 7.87 -8.82
CA ALA A 175 6.14 8.18 -7.79
C ALA A 175 5.43 8.50 -6.46
N VAL A 176 5.83 7.81 -5.40
CA VAL A 176 5.28 8.00 -4.04
C VAL A 176 5.97 9.19 -3.38
N SER A 177 5.17 10.13 -2.86
CA SER A 177 5.64 11.33 -2.18
C SER A 177 6.00 11.05 -0.71
N PRO A 178 6.92 11.79 -0.06
CA PRO A 178 7.15 11.66 1.38
C PRO A 178 5.95 12.04 2.25
N ILE A 179 5.05 12.88 1.71
CA ILE A 179 3.80 13.32 2.34
C ILE A 179 2.63 12.76 1.52
N ILE A 180 1.59 12.29 2.21
CA ILE A 180 0.42 11.69 1.57
C ILE A 180 -0.29 12.73 0.70
N ASP A 181 -0.83 12.26 -0.42
CA ASP A 181 -1.73 13.07 -1.25
C ASP A 181 -3.18 12.66 -0.95
N VAL A 182 -3.86 13.50 -0.17
CA VAL A 182 -5.24 13.25 0.28
C VAL A 182 -6.22 13.17 -0.90
N SER A 183 -5.90 13.77 -2.06
CA SER A 183 -6.75 13.67 -3.25
C SER A 183 -6.88 12.23 -3.75
N ILE A 184 -5.81 11.43 -3.65
CA ILE A 184 -5.84 10.01 -4.02
C ILE A 184 -6.83 9.24 -3.15
N ILE A 185 -6.83 9.50 -1.83
CA ILE A 185 -7.74 8.84 -0.89
C ILE A 185 -9.18 9.21 -1.23
N LYS A 186 -9.44 10.50 -1.52
CA LYS A 186 -10.78 10.97 -1.94
C LYS A 186 -11.24 10.31 -3.23
N ASP A 187 -10.35 10.16 -4.21
CA ASP A 187 -10.67 9.46 -5.46
C ASP A 187 -10.98 7.99 -5.24
N TRP A 188 -10.18 7.29 -4.42
CA TRP A 188 -10.46 5.91 -4.03
C TRP A 188 -11.79 5.76 -3.30
N MET A 189 -12.07 6.64 -2.33
CA MET A 189 -13.36 6.69 -1.64
C MET A 189 -14.50 6.87 -2.64
N ARG A 190 -14.41 7.87 -3.52
CA ARG A 190 -15.42 8.18 -4.54
C ARG A 190 -15.66 7.01 -5.48
N VAL A 191 -14.61 6.44 -6.09
CA VAL A 191 -14.73 5.28 -7.00
C VAL A 191 -15.41 4.11 -6.30
N CYS A 192 -15.06 3.84 -5.04
CA CYS A 192 -15.67 2.78 -4.26
C CYS A 192 -17.14 3.07 -3.91
N GLU A 193 -17.44 4.29 -3.46
CA GLU A 193 -18.79 4.72 -3.07
C GLU A 193 -19.74 4.80 -4.26
N GLU A 194 -19.27 5.22 -5.43
CA GLU A 194 -20.09 5.34 -6.65
C GLU A 194 -20.24 3.98 -7.36
N GLY A 195 -19.14 3.23 -7.47
CA GLY A 195 -19.03 2.05 -8.34
C GLY A 195 -19.27 0.69 -7.67
N HIS A 196 -19.16 0.54 -6.35
CA HIS A 196 -19.23 -0.79 -5.70
C HIS A 196 -20.52 -0.96 -4.88
N SER A 197 -21.50 -1.68 -5.42
CA SER A 197 -22.78 -2.00 -4.77
C SER A 197 -22.61 -2.58 -3.36
N HIS A 198 -21.74 -3.57 -3.19
CA HIS A 198 -21.47 -4.23 -1.91
C HIS A 198 -20.79 -3.32 -0.87
N CYS A 199 -20.15 -2.23 -1.31
CA CYS A 199 -19.53 -1.24 -0.41
C CYS A 199 -20.49 -0.11 0.02
N LYS A 200 -21.70 -0.04 -0.57
CA LYS A 200 -22.72 0.99 -0.25
C LYS A 200 -23.55 0.66 0.98
N LEU A 201 -23.70 -0.62 1.33
CA LEU A 201 -24.52 -1.04 2.46
C LEU A 201 -23.91 -0.51 3.77
N LEU A 202 -24.57 0.48 4.38
CA LEU A 202 -24.32 0.88 5.76
C LEU A 202 -25.03 -0.15 6.64
N ALA A 203 -24.26 -0.92 7.41
CA ALA A 203 -24.83 -1.58 8.58
C ALA A 203 -25.23 -0.44 9.54
N PRO A 204 -26.49 -0.37 9.99
CA PRO A 204 -26.85 0.53 11.08
C PRO A 204 -26.06 0.13 12.31
N LEU A 205 -25.55 1.10 13.07
CA LEU A 205 -25.14 0.85 14.45
C LEU A 205 -26.38 0.34 15.20
N SER A 206 -26.31 -0.86 15.77
CA SER A 206 -27.49 -1.53 16.34
C SER A 206 -27.88 -0.96 17.70
N SER A 207 -29.18 -0.63 17.83
CA SER A 207 -29.96 -0.24 19.03
C SER A 207 -29.80 1.18 19.58
N ASP A 208 -30.96 1.82 19.77
CA ASP A 208 -31.18 3.19 20.30
C ASP A 208 -30.69 3.39 21.76
N GLU A 209 -30.31 2.32 22.46
CA GLU A 209 -30.02 2.37 23.91
C GLU A 209 -28.52 2.43 24.24
N SER A 210 -27.64 2.02 23.32
CA SER A 210 -26.19 2.01 23.58
C SER A 210 -25.55 3.38 23.35
N LYS A 211 -24.81 3.87 24.35
CA LYS A 211 -24.09 5.15 24.26
C LYS A 211 -22.88 5.00 23.36
N PHE A 212 -22.99 5.41 22.11
CA PHE A 212 -21.86 5.47 21.19
C PHE A 212 -21.30 6.89 21.15
N ARG A 213 -19.97 7.05 21.24
CA ARG A 213 -19.32 8.37 21.25
C ARG A 213 -18.41 8.55 20.07
N LEU A 214 -18.28 9.80 19.64
CA LEU A 214 -17.41 10.20 18.54
C LEU A 214 -16.65 11.46 18.93
N ILE A 215 -15.46 11.62 18.35
CA ILE A 215 -14.72 12.88 18.36
C ILE A 215 -15.25 13.73 17.21
N ASP A 216 -15.78 14.91 17.51
CA ASP A 216 -15.99 15.97 16.54
C ASP A 216 -14.67 16.70 16.32
N VAL A 217 -14.01 16.44 15.18
CA VAL A 217 -12.68 17.00 14.90
C VAL A 217 -12.73 18.50 14.60
N GLN A 218 -13.89 19.05 14.23
CA GLN A 218 -14.05 20.49 13.96
C GLN A 218 -14.21 21.26 15.27
N GLU A 219 -15.04 20.74 16.18
CA GLU A 219 -15.28 21.37 17.47
C GLU A 219 -14.31 20.92 18.57
N GLN A 220 -13.41 19.98 18.26
CA GLN A 220 -12.39 19.45 19.17
C GLN A 220 -13.01 18.97 20.49
N ARG A 221 -14.04 18.12 20.40
CA ARG A 221 -14.80 17.62 21.55
C ARG A 221 -15.32 16.21 21.33
N ILE A 222 -15.69 15.55 22.42
CA ILE A 222 -16.44 14.28 22.40
C ILE A 222 -17.94 14.59 22.34
N ILE A 223 -18.68 13.83 21.54
CA ILE A 223 -20.14 13.89 21.48
C ILE A 223 -20.73 12.49 21.65
N ASP A 224 -21.94 12.43 22.20
CA ASP A 224 -22.78 11.25 22.08
C ASP A 224 -23.38 11.24 20.66
N SER A 225 -23.22 10.10 19.99
CA SER A 225 -23.65 9.87 18.62
C SER A 225 -25.17 9.69 18.53
N THR A 226 -25.77 10.16 17.44
CA THR A 226 -27.16 9.84 17.09
C THR A 226 -27.26 8.56 16.26
N HIS A 227 -26.14 7.86 16.09
CA HIS A 227 -25.99 6.66 15.23
C HIS A 227 -26.23 6.93 13.73
N SER A 228 -26.35 8.20 13.35
CA SER A 228 -26.55 8.65 11.96
C SER A 228 -25.30 9.28 11.36
N GLU A 229 -24.31 9.58 12.20
CA GLU A 229 -23.08 10.25 11.84
C GLU A 229 -22.21 9.35 10.96
N ARG A 230 -21.71 9.95 9.88
CA ARG A 230 -20.67 9.37 9.06
C ARG A 230 -19.32 9.60 9.75
N TYR A 231 -18.64 8.52 10.14
CA TYR A 231 -17.36 8.59 10.86
C TYR A 231 -16.26 7.73 10.24
N ILE A 232 -15.02 8.13 10.51
CA ILE A 232 -13.80 7.34 10.29
C ILE A 232 -13.43 6.67 11.61
N ALA A 233 -12.95 5.43 11.57
CA ALA A 233 -12.38 4.77 12.75
C ALA A 233 -10.85 4.71 12.62
N LEU A 234 -10.13 4.95 13.72
CA LEU A 234 -8.68 4.75 13.80
C LEU A 234 -8.37 3.40 14.43
N SER A 235 -7.54 2.63 13.75
CA SER A 235 -6.96 1.38 14.24
C SER A 235 -5.44 1.58 14.42
N TYR A 236 -4.96 1.47 15.66
CA TYR A 236 -3.58 1.79 16.03
C TYR A 236 -3.13 1.01 17.26
N VAL A 237 -1.83 1.09 17.57
CA VAL A 237 -1.23 0.47 18.76
C VAL A 237 -1.12 1.50 19.87
N TRP A 238 -1.57 1.16 21.09
CA TRP A 238 -1.42 2.04 22.25
C TRP A 238 0.03 2.10 22.73
N GLY A 239 0.71 0.94 22.81
CA GLY A 239 2.07 0.82 23.32
C GLY A 239 2.12 0.66 24.85
N LEU A 240 3.28 0.92 25.44
CA LEU A 240 3.52 0.84 26.90
C LEU A 240 3.20 2.14 27.65
N ALA A 241 3.09 3.27 26.94
CA ALA A 241 2.67 4.54 27.51
C ALA A 241 1.14 4.59 27.54
N THR A 242 0.56 5.04 28.65
CA THR A 242 -0.89 5.28 28.74
C THR A 242 -1.26 6.42 27.79
N PRO A 243 -2.06 6.17 26.73
CA PRO A 243 -2.56 7.24 25.89
C PRO A 243 -3.46 8.19 26.70
N ALA A 244 -3.77 9.36 26.15
CA ALA A 244 -4.91 10.13 26.65
C ALA A 244 -6.16 9.24 26.54
N VAL A 245 -6.79 8.98 27.70
CA VAL A 245 -7.98 8.15 27.82
C VAL A 245 -9.15 8.97 28.33
N LEU A 246 -10.35 8.60 27.88
CA LEU A 246 -11.59 9.10 28.44
C LEU A 246 -11.90 8.39 29.76
N THR A 247 -12.26 9.15 30.78
CA THR A 247 -12.72 8.66 32.09
C THR A 247 -14.04 9.31 32.48
N LYS A 248 -14.74 8.77 33.49
CA LYS A 248 -15.98 9.38 34.01
C LYS A 248 -15.78 10.84 34.41
N ASP A 249 -14.65 11.12 35.07
CA ASP A 249 -14.31 12.45 35.56
C ASP A 249 -14.00 13.45 34.43
N THR A 250 -13.39 12.98 33.33
CA THR A 250 -12.97 13.84 32.21
C THR A 250 -14.03 14.02 31.14
N LEU A 251 -15.06 13.15 31.09
CA LEU A 251 -16.11 13.18 30.08
C LEU A 251 -16.78 14.56 29.97
N SER A 252 -17.20 15.14 31.09
CA SER A 252 -17.89 16.44 31.08
C SER A 252 -17.03 17.55 30.46
N GLN A 253 -15.73 17.54 30.74
CA GLN A 253 -14.77 18.51 30.20
C GLN A 253 -14.51 18.26 28.72
N TYR A 254 -14.29 17.01 28.31
CA TYR A 254 -13.97 16.68 26.91
C TYR A 254 -15.17 16.85 25.98
N SER A 255 -16.40 16.85 26.50
CA SER A 255 -17.62 17.10 25.73
C SER A 255 -17.92 18.59 25.49
N LEU A 256 -17.22 19.51 26.18
CA LEU A 256 -17.30 20.94 25.90
C LEU A 256 -16.63 21.25 24.57
N LYS A 257 -17.13 22.27 23.85
CA LYS A 257 -16.46 22.78 22.64
C LYS A 257 -15.03 23.22 22.96
N GLY A 258 -14.06 22.69 22.23
CA GLY A 258 -12.63 22.87 22.52
C GLY A 258 -12.09 22.04 23.69
N GLY A 259 -12.88 21.14 24.28
CA GLY A 259 -12.51 20.34 25.44
C GLY A 259 -11.26 19.49 25.24
N LEU A 260 -11.03 19.01 24.01
CA LEU A 260 -9.84 18.24 23.64
C LEU A 260 -8.60 19.11 23.39
N GLN A 261 -8.73 20.43 23.26
CA GLN A 261 -7.58 21.33 23.09
C GLN A 261 -6.78 21.51 24.39
N ALA A 262 -7.41 21.23 25.53
CA ALA A 262 -6.79 21.37 26.85
C ALA A 262 -5.92 20.16 27.24
N ILE A 263 -5.88 19.11 26.42
CA ILE A 263 -5.15 17.87 26.72
C ILE A 263 -4.07 17.58 25.68
N GLN A 264 -3.07 16.81 26.12
CA GLN A 264 -2.04 16.31 25.22
C GLN A 264 -2.56 15.07 24.49
N ILE A 265 -3.16 15.27 23.33
CA ILE A 265 -3.59 14.19 22.44
C ILE A 265 -2.35 13.45 21.89
N PRO A 266 -2.31 12.10 21.94
CA PRO A 266 -1.26 11.32 21.32
C PRO A 266 -1.12 11.61 19.82
N GLN A 267 0.11 11.64 19.31
CA GLN A 267 0.40 12.10 17.94
C GLN A 267 -0.36 11.31 16.87
N THR A 268 -0.51 9.98 17.04
CA THR A 268 -1.25 9.13 16.10
C THR A 268 -2.72 9.54 15.99
N ILE A 269 -3.33 9.94 17.12
CA ILE A 269 -4.71 10.43 17.15
C ILE A 269 -4.80 11.83 16.55
N ALA A 270 -3.87 12.73 16.92
CA ALA A 270 -3.84 14.10 16.40
C ALA A 270 -3.67 14.14 14.88
N ASP A 271 -2.76 13.34 14.33
CA ASP A 271 -2.56 13.19 12.88
C ASP A 271 -3.82 12.61 12.22
N CYS A 272 -4.49 11.66 12.87
CA CYS A 272 -5.74 11.10 12.34
C CYS A 272 -6.86 12.15 12.31
N MET A 273 -7.00 12.98 13.35
CA MET A 273 -7.95 14.09 13.37
C MET A 273 -7.68 15.08 12.22
N GLN A 274 -6.40 15.39 11.95
CA GLN A 274 -6.01 16.22 10.81
C GLN A 274 -6.35 15.58 9.46
N LEU A 275 -6.12 14.26 9.32
CA LEU A 275 -6.44 13.51 8.12
C LEU A 275 -7.96 13.50 7.86
N VAL A 276 -8.76 13.22 8.90
CA VAL A 276 -10.23 13.23 8.86
C VAL A 276 -10.74 14.58 8.35
N GLN A 277 -10.23 15.68 8.92
CA GLN A 277 -10.58 17.02 8.47
C GLN A 277 -10.17 17.28 7.02
N SER A 278 -8.99 16.82 6.60
CA SER A 278 -8.48 16.98 5.23
C SER A 278 -9.28 16.17 4.21
N LEU A 279 -9.82 15.02 4.62
CA LEU A 279 -10.75 14.21 3.83
C LEU A 279 -12.13 14.87 3.66
N GLY A 280 -12.43 15.90 4.45
CA GLY A 280 -13.75 16.55 4.47
C GLY A 280 -14.75 15.84 5.40
N GLU A 281 -14.28 14.90 6.21
CA GLU A 281 -15.07 14.24 7.24
C GLU A 281 -15.03 15.02 8.56
N ARG A 282 -15.98 14.73 9.45
CA ARG A 282 -16.12 15.44 10.74
C ARG A 282 -15.89 14.55 11.95
N TYR A 283 -16.31 13.29 11.88
CA TYR A 283 -16.36 12.43 13.05
C TYR A 283 -15.28 11.36 12.98
N LEU A 284 -14.58 11.19 14.10
CA LEU A 284 -13.55 10.19 14.29
C LEU A 284 -13.91 9.32 15.50
N TRP A 285 -13.82 8.01 15.35
CA TRP A 285 -13.87 7.07 16.46
C TRP A 285 -12.46 6.59 16.82
N VAL A 286 -12.13 6.66 18.11
CA VAL A 286 -10.87 6.17 18.69
C VAL A 286 -11.19 5.49 20.02
N ASP A 287 -10.81 4.23 20.18
CA ASP A 287 -11.10 3.42 21.38
C ASP A 287 -10.72 4.13 22.69
N SER A 288 -9.54 4.75 22.77
CA SER A 288 -9.05 5.37 24.01
C SER A 288 -9.88 6.59 24.44
N LEU A 289 -10.50 7.31 23.49
CA LEU A 289 -11.24 8.55 23.75
C LEU A 289 -12.75 8.43 23.54
N CYS A 290 -13.24 7.35 22.91
CA CYS A 290 -14.66 7.13 22.70
C CYS A 290 -15.25 6.10 23.66
N ILE A 291 -14.42 5.39 24.44
CA ILE A 291 -14.82 4.43 25.47
C ILE A 291 -14.35 4.96 26.83
N ILE A 292 -15.21 4.93 27.85
CA ILE A 292 -14.85 5.34 29.21
C ILE A 292 -14.01 4.23 29.86
N GLN A 293 -12.70 4.46 29.97
CA GLN A 293 -11.72 3.43 30.32
C GLN A 293 -11.72 3.02 31.79
N ASP A 294 -12.34 3.79 32.68
CA ASP A 294 -12.55 3.50 34.10
C ASP A 294 -13.99 3.03 34.40
N ASP A 295 -14.78 2.71 33.37
CA ASP A 295 -16.13 2.14 33.50
C ASP A 295 -16.17 0.73 32.91
N ASP A 296 -16.26 -0.29 33.76
CA ASP A 296 -16.25 -1.69 33.29
C ASP A 296 -17.52 -2.05 32.53
N ASP A 297 -18.66 -1.46 32.87
CA ASP A 297 -19.92 -1.66 32.15
C ASP A 297 -19.84 -1.06 30.74
N ASP A 298 -19.33 0.18 30.61
CA ASP A 298 -19.14 0.85 29.33
C ASP A 298 -18.14 0.09 28.45
N LYS A 299 -16.99 -0.30 29.01
CA LYS A 299 -15.99 -1.09 28.28
C LYS A 299 -16.59 -2.39 27.76
N LEU A 300 -17.33 -3.10 28.60
CA LEU A 300 -17.91 -4.38 28.22
C LEU A 300 -19.00 -4.23 27.14
N GLU A 301 -19.79 -3.15 27.18
CA GLU A 301 -20.76 -2.82 26.14
C GLU A 301 -20.08 -2.44 24.82
N GLN A 302 -19.06 -1.58 24.86
CA GLN A 302 -18.32 -1.17 23.67
C GLN A 302 -17.54 -2.35 23.05
N LEU A 303 -16.92 -3.20 23.87
CA LEU A 303 -16.23 -4.41 23.41
C LEU A 303 -17.17 -5.38 22.67
N ARG A 304 -18.44 -5.48 23.09
CA ARG A 304 -19.45 -6.30 22.41
C ARG A 304 -19.88 -5.74 21.06
N THR A 305 -19.69 -4.45 20.83
CA THR A 305 -20.12 -3.74 19.61
C THR A 305 -18.97 -3.33 18.70
N MET A 306 -17.72 -3.65 19.07
CA MET A 306 -16.50 -3.37 18.28
C MET A 306 -16.62 -3.83 16.82
N ASP A 307 -17.24 -4.99 16.59
CA ASP A 307 -17.45 -5.53 15.26
C ASP A 307 -18.30 -4.58 14.40
N THR A 308 -19.33 -3.99 15.01
CA THR A 308 -20.28 -3.08 14.40
C THR A 308 -19.66 -1.68 14.22
N VAL A 309 -18.80 -1.25 15.14
CA VAL A 309 -18.04 0.01 15.01
C VAL A 309 -17.18 0.00 13.74
N TYR A 310 -16.36 -1.04 13.51
CA TYR A 310 -15.51 -1.09 12.33
C TYR A 310 -16.29 -1.37 11.04
N ARG A 311 -17.37 -2.17 11.12
CA ARG A 311 -18.25 -2.44 9.98
C ARG A 311 -19.01 -1.20 9.50
N SER A 312 -19.46 -0.36 10.43
CA SER A 312 -20.28 0.83 10.15
C SER A 312 -19.45 2.05 9.79
N ALA A 313 -18.16 2.07 10.17
CA ALA A 313 -17.23 3.12 9.77
C ALA A 313 -17.23 3.31 8.24
N THR A 314 -17.12 4.56 7.82
CA THR A 314 -16.96 4.91 6.39
C THR A 314 -15.63 4.42 5.85
N LEU A 315 -14.60 4.62 6.66
CA LEU A 315 -13.22 4.26 6.39
C LEU A 315 -12.57 3.89 7.73
N VAL A 316 -11.81 2.81 7.74
CA VAL A 316 -10.90 2.48 8.83
C VAL A 316 -9.50 2.90 8.42
N VAL A 317 -8.86 3.79 9.17
CA VAL A 317 -7.46 4.18 8.98
C VAL A 317 -6.59 3.34 9.89
N VAL A 318 -5.63 2.62 9.31
CA VAL A 318 -4.67 1.79 10.06
C VAL A 318 -3.32 2.47 10.13
N ALA A 319 -2.86 2.73 11.36
CA ALA A 319 -1.52 3.22 11.67
C ALA A 319 -0.49 2.08 11.68
N ALA A 320 -0.22 1.46 10.53
CA ALA A 320 0.60 0.25 10.44
C ALA A 320 2.10 0.47 10.73
N ALA A 321 2.60 1.69 10.54
CA ALA A 321 4.01 2.03 10.75
C ALA A 321 4.40 2.33 12.21
N GLY A 322 3.40 2.62 13.07
CA GLY A 322 3.62 3.05 14.44
C GLY A 322 3.63 1.88 15.43
N ASN A 323 4.48 1.98 16.46
CA ASN A 323 4.57 0.97 17.52
C ASN A 323 3.78 1.35 18.78
N ASP A 324 3.28 2.59 18.86
CA ASP A 324 2.55 3.15 20.00
C ASP A 324 1.68 4.37 19.60
N ALA A 325 0.92 4.90 20.56
CA ALA A 325 -0.02 6.00 20.36
C ALA A 325 0.64 7.34 19.99
N HIS A 326 1.94 7.48 20.23
CA HIS A 326 2.71 8.70 19.99
C HIS A 326 3.60 8.61 18.74
N ALA A 327 3.61 7.47 18.05
CA ALA A 327 4.39 7.29 16.83
C ALA A 327 3.97 8.21 15.68
N GLY A 328 2.68 8.59 15.64
CA GLY A 328 2.09 9.40 14.57
C GLY A 328 1.73 8.60 13.32
N LEU A 329 1.13 9.28 12.32
CA LEU A 329 0.77 8.68 11.04
C LEU A 329 1.79 9.05 9.96
N CYS A 330 2.49 8.05 9.42
CA CYS A 330 3.49 8.27 8.38
C CYS A 330 2.90 8.94 7.13
N GLY A 331 3.50 10.05 6.72
CA GLY A 331 3.09 10.87 5.59
C GLY A 331 2.02 11.92 5.93
N VAL A 332 1.51 11.97 7.16
CA VAL A 332 0.49 12.95 7.60
C VAL A 332 1.17 14.08 8.39
N GLY A 333 0.68 15.31 8.18
CA GLY A 333 1.18 16.48 8.89
C GLY A 333 2.66 16.73 8.63
N HIS A 334 3.48 16.64 9.68
CA HIS A 334 4.93 16.87 9.62
C HIS A 334 5.76 15.58 9.50
N LEU A 335 5.14 14.41 9.68
CA LEU A 335 5.82 13.12 9.67
C LEU A 335 5.98 12.62 8.24
N LYS A 336 7.21 12.64 7.74
CA LYS A 336 7.54 12.11 6.41
C LYS A 336 7.69 10.60 6.45
N ARG A 337 7.33 9.94 5.34
CA ARG A 337 7.69 8.54 5.10
C ARG A 337 9.22 8.37 5.11
N ARG A 338 9.66 7.25 5.66
CA ARG A 338 11.09 6.96 5.88
C ARG A 338 11.74 6.28 4.69
N GLU A 339 10.98 5.45 3.96
CA GLU A 339 11.50 4.64 2.86
C GLU A 339 11.30 5.30 1.50
N TRP A 340 12.34 5.26 0.68
CA TRP A 340 12.40 6.03 -0.57
C TRP A 340 12.31 5.11 -1.78
N GLN A 341 11.32 5.41 -2.62
CA GLN A 341 11.28 4.89 -3.98
C GLN A 341 12.50 5.41 -4.75
N ARG A 342 13.30 4.53 -5.34
CA ARG A 342 14.35 4.99 -6.26
C ARG A 342 13.73 5.31 -7.61
N ARG A 343 14.24 6.38 -8.21
CA ARG A 343 13.79 6.88 -9.51
C ARG A 343 15.00 7.15 -10.38
N GLU A 344 15.00 6.58 -11.58
CA GLU A 344 16.00 6.83 -12.61
C GLU A 344 15.28 7.25 -13.89
N THR A 345 15.89 8.13 -14.68
CA THR A 345 15.35 8.49 -16.00
C THR A 345 16.15 7.76 -17.06
N LEU A 346 15.47 6.88 -17.81
CA LEU A 346 16.05 6.01 -18.83
C LEU A 346 15.25 6.22 -20.10
N CYS A 347 15.92 6.48 -21.23
CA CYS A 347 15.28 6.68 -22.53
C CYS A 347 14.17 7.75 -22.51
N GLY A 348 14.37 8.83 -21.74
CA GLY A 348 13.38 9.91 -21.55
C GLY A 348 12.19 9.57 -20.65
N LEU A 349 12.19 8.41 -19.99
CA LEU A 349 11.09 7.91 -19.16
C LEU A 349 11.55 7.64 -17.73
N ALA A 350 10.73 8.05 -16.76
CA ALA A 350 11.00 7.76 -15.38
C ALA A 350 10.68 6.28 -15.08
N HIS A 351 11.67 5.57 -14.55
CA HIS A 351 11.55 4.23 -14.00
C HIS A 351 11.71 4.32 -12.49
N ILE A 352 10.86 3.59 -11.77
CA ILE A 352 10.75 3.66 -10.32
C ILE A 352 10.75 2.25 -9.74
N THR A 353 11.36 2.06 -8.57
CA THR A 353 11.21 0.80 -7.84
C THR A 353 9.76 0.68 -7.36
N ALA A 354 9.11 -0.46 -7.53
CA ALA A 354 7.82 -0.70 -6.90
C ALA A 354 8.01 -0.67 -5.38
N GLN A 355 7.03 -0.19 -4.64
CA GLN A 355 7.01 -0.41 -3.21
C GLN A 355 6.69 -1.89 -2.93
N PRO A 356 6.97 -2.41 -1.73
CA PRO A 356 6.60 -3.79 -1.38
C PRO A 356 5.08 -4.01 -1.45
N PRO A 357 4.61 -5.27 -1.53
CA PRO A 357 3.21 -5.61 -1.32
C PRO A 357 2.75 -5.28 0.11
N LEU A 358 1.44 -5.14 0.31
CA LEU A 358 0.86 -4.88 1.63
C LEU A 358 1.22 -6.00 2.63
N ARG A 359 1.13 -7.28 2.22
CA ARG A 359 1.43 -8.43 3.09
C ARG A 359 2.84 -8.36 3.67
N GLU A 360 3.83 -8.14 2.81
CA GLU A 360 5.23 -7.99 3.22
C GLU A 360 5.41 -6.76 4.13
N THR A 361 4.73 -5.66 3.79
CA THR A 361 4.78 -4.42 4.59
C THR A 361 4.18 -4.60 5.99
N LEU A 362 3.12 -5.41 6.13
CA LEU A 362 2.48 -5.65 7.41
C LEU A 362 3.16 -6.75 8.23
N LYS A 363 3.90 -7.67 7.58
CA LYS A 363 4.55 -8.81 8.23
C LYS A 363 5.47 -8.35 9.35
N GLY A 364 5.15 -8.74 10.59
CA GLY A 364 5.97 -8.43 11.76
C GLY A 364 5.79 -7.01 12.31
N THR A 365 4.86 -6.22 11.78
CA THR A 365 4.49 -4.93 12.40
C THR A 365 3.84 -5.17 13.75
N THR A 366 4.07 -4.27 14.72
CA THR A 366 3.43 -4.35 16.05
C THR A 366 1.91 -4.38 15.94
N TRP A 367 1.36 -3.71 14.94
CA TRP A 367 -0.06 -3.74 14.64
C TRP A 367 -0.54 -5.15 14.21
N SER A 368 0.12 -5.79 13.24
CA SER A 368 -0.29 -7.11 12.72
C SER A 368 -0.23 -8.25 13.74
N LEU A 369 0.60 -8.10 14.79
CA LEU A 369 0.83 -9.15 15.79
C LEU A 369 -0.27 -9.19 16.87
N ARG A 370 -1.23 -8.27 16.84
CA ARG A 370 -2.31 -8.18 17.83
C ARG A 370 -3.53 -8.95 17.36
N GLY A 371 -4.13 -9.77 18.23
CA GLY A 371 -5.32 -10.56 17.87
C GLY A 371 -6.53 -9.73 17.43
N TRP A 372 -6.66 -8.51 17.96
CA TRP A 372 -7.81 -7.63 17.66
C TRP A 372 -7.77 -7.06 16.24
N THR A 373 -6.59 -6.81 15.66
CA THR A 373 -6.46 -6.13 14.36
C THR A 373 -7.04 -6.93 13.20
N PHE A 374 -7.17 -8.25 13.37
CA PHE A 374 -7.91 -9.11 12.46
C PHE A 374 -9.38 -8.69 12.33
N GLN A 375 -10.08 -8.47 13.45
CA GLN A 375 -11.48 -8.04 13.44
C GLN A 375 -11.63 -6.66 12.80
N GLU A 376 -10.73 -5.74 13.12
CA GLU A 376 -10.74 -4.36 12.62
C GLU A 376 -10.58 -4.33 11.08
N ALA A 377 -9.63 -5.11 10.55
CA ALA A 377 -9.37 -5.16 9.12
C ALA A 377 -10.42 -5.95 8.32
N MET A 378 -10.86 -7.08 8.87
CA MET A 378 -11.80 -7.97 8.20
C MET A 378 -13.20 -7.37 8.08
N LEU A 379 -13.64 -6.65 9.11
CA LEU A 379 -15.00 -6.11 9.18
C LEU A 379 -15.14 -4.75 8.49
N ALA A 380 -14.04 -4.03 8.28
CA ALA A 380 -14.02 -2.79 7.55
C ALA A 380 -14.59 -2.96 6.12
N ARG A 381 -15.42 -2.01 5.71
CA ARG A 381 -15.88 -1.91 4.31
C ARG A 381 -14.81 -1.30 3.40
N ARG A 382 -14.09 -0.34 3.96
CA ARG A 382 -12.96 0.37 3.36
C ARG A 382 -11.88 0.49 4.43
N ILE A 383 -10.66 0.16 4.07
CA ILE A 383 -9.50 0.26 4.94
C ILE A 383 -8.36 0.96 4.21
N LEU A 384 -7.74 1.91 4.88
CA LEU A 384 -6.57 2.64 4.42
C LEU A 384 -5.41 2.32 5.35
N PHE A 385 -4.42 1.59 4.85
CA PHE A 385 -3.19 1.31 5.56
C PHE A 385 -2.17 2.42 5.29
N LEU A 386 -1.73 3.09 6.36
CA LEU A 386 -0.63 4.05 6.34
C LEU A 386 0.64 3.36 6.83
N THR A 387 1.59 3.17 5.92
CA THR A 387 2.85 2.45 6.16
C THR A 387 4.06 3.35 5.96
N ASN A 388 5.27 2.84 6.25
CA ASN A 388 6.52 3.55 5.98
C ASN A 388 6.82 3.72 4.47
N HIS A 389 6.17 2.91 3.61
CA HIS A 389 6.43 2.82 2.17
C HIS A 389 5.43 3.64 1.35
N GLN A 390 4.12 3.40 1.56
CA GLN A 390 3.04 4.02 0.81
C GLN A 390 1.68 3.84 1.50
N MET A 391 0.63 4.45 0.94
CA MET A 391 -0.76 4.11 1.24
C MET A 391 -1.21 2.86 0.48
N TYR A 392 -1.94 2.00 1.18
CA TYR A 392 -2.69 0.90 0.57
C TYR A 392 -4.16 1.05 0.91
N TRP A 393 -5.00 0.81 -0.09
CA TRP A 393 -6.44 0.77 0.07
C TRP A 393 -6.94 -0.65 -0.14
N SER A 394 -7.86 -1.08 0.69
CA SER A 394 -8.66 -2.27 0.43
C SER A 394 -10.14 -2.00 0.71
N CYS A 395 -11.00 -2.55 -0.13
CA CYS A 395 -12.45 -2.61 0.09
C CYS A 395 -12.94 -3.99 -0.35
N LYS A 396 -14.25 -4.24 -0.25
CA LYS A 396 -14.83 -5.55 -0.59
C LYS A 396 -14.67 -5.99 -2.05
N ARG A 397 -14.29 -5.08 -2.96
CA ARG A 397 -14.15 -5.35 -4.39
C ARG A 397 -12.74 -5.09 -4.95
N ASN A 398 -12.06 -4.05 -4.45
CA ASN A 398 -10.79 -3.59 -5.02
C ASN A 398 -9.72 -3.35 -3.97
N ASN A 399 -8.47 -3.59 -4.37
CA ASN A 399 -7.26 -3.18 -3.66
C ASN A 399 -6.49 -2.17 -4.51
N TRP A 400 -6.09 -1.04 -3.94
CA TRP A 400 -5.31 0.00 -4.63
C TRP A 400 -4.04 0.34 -3.88
N ARG A 401 -3.04 0.81 -4.63
CA ARG A 401 -1.71 1.16 -4.15
C ARG A 401 -1.34 2.54 -4.68
N GLU A 402 -0.70 3.35 -3.85
CA GLU A 402 -0.33 4.73 -4.20
C GLU A 402 0.70 4.80 -5.34
N ASP A 403 1.57 3.79 -5.45
CA ASP A 403 2.56 3.66 -6.51
C ASP A 403 1.97 3.25 -7.88
N MET A 404 0.65 3.16 -7.98
CA MET A 404 -0.09 2.88 -9.21
C MET A 404 -1.25 3.86 -9.42
N THR A 405 -1.47 4.29 -10.66
CA THR A 405 -2.57 5.21 -11.02
C THR A 405 -3.31 4.73 -12.25
N TRP A 406 -4.61 5.01 -12.31
CA TRP A 406 -5.48 4.73 -13.44
C TRP A 406 -5.85 6.04 -14.13
N GLY A 407 -5.71 6.10 -15.45
CA GLY A 407 -6.16 7.20 -16.29
C GLY A 407 -7.12 6.70 -17.36
N SER A 408 -8.11 7.51 -17.71
CA SER A 408 -8.85 7.34 -18.96
C SER A 408 -7.99 7.88 -20.11
N ARG A 409 -8.01 7.20 -21.27
CA ARG A 409 -7.30 7.65 -22.47
C ARG A 409 -7.78 9.07 -22.80
N ALA A 410 -6.85 10.03 -22.89
CA ALA A 410 -7.17 11.31 -23.50
C ALA A 410 -7.60 11.01 -24.95
N LYS A 411 -8.83 11.38 -25.31
CA LYS A 411 -9.40 11.17 -26.65
C LYS A 411 -8.58 11.85 -27.73
#